data_AF-A0A814ZK18-F1
#
_entry.id   AF-A0A814ZK18-F1
#
_cell.length_a   1.000
_cell.length_b   1.000
_cell.length_c   1.000
_cell.angle_alpha   90.00
_cell.angle_beta   90.00
_cell.angle_gamma   90.00
#
_symmetry.space_group_name_H-M   'P 1'
#
loop_
_entity.id
_entity.type
_entity.pdbx_description
1 polymer ?
#
loop_
_entity_poly.entity_id
_entity_poly.type
_entity_poly.pdbx_seq_one_letter_code
_entity_poly.pdbx_strand_id
1 'polypeptide(L)'
;MVYDVAVSQVLTLRRLKSDVEKKLPPKIETKLYVGLAPLQRQWYTKILMKDIDILNSASGKLDKVRLLNILMQLRKCANHPYIFDGAEPGPPYTTDKHLIDNCGKMIILDKLLTKLKEQDSRVLIFSQMTRMLDILEDYCIWRNFEYCRLDGQTTHED
;
A
#
# COMPACT_ATOMS: atom_id res chain seq x y z
N MET A 1 20.15 31.73 21.76
CA MET A 1 19.70 31.10 20.50
C MET A 1 18.21 31.40 20.26
N VAL A 2 17.84 32.68 20.09
CA VAL A 2 16.43 33.13 19.91
C VAL A 2 16.29 33.89 18.58
N TYR A 3 17.02 33.46 17.55
CA TYR A 3 17.03 34.13 16.23
C TYR A 3 16.62 33.24 15.05
N ASP A 4 16.15 32.00 15.30
CA ASP A 4 15.86 31.05 14.21
C ASP A 4 14.35 30.88 13.89
N VAL A 5 13.44 31.30 14.78
CA VAL A 5 12.00 31.02 14.58
C VAL A 5 11.29 32.10 13.74
N ALA A 6 11.82 33.32 13.70
CA ALA A 6 11.16 34.44 13.01
C ALA A 6 11.44 34.52 11.49
N VAL A 7 12.56 33.95 11.03
CA VAL A 7 12.97 34.06 9.61
C VAL A 7 12.11 33.19 8.69
N SER A 8 11.66 32.02 9.16
CA SER A 8 10.87 31.08 8.34
C SER A 8 9.48 31.60 7.95
N GLN A 9 8.85 32.46 8.77
CA GLN A 9 7.49 32.96 8.52
C GLN A 9 7.42 34.00 7.39
N VAL A 10 8.50 34.70 7.10
CA VAL A 10 8.55 35.76 6.06
C VAL A 10 8.67 35.16 4.64
N LEU A 11 9.11 33.90 4.52
CA LEU A 11 9.35 33.22 3.24
C LEU A 11 8.37 32.07 2.92
N THR A 12 7.48 31.69 3.86
CA THR A 12 6.57 30.54 3.68
C THR A 12 5.13 30.94 3.94
N LEU A 13 4.27 30.81 2.93
CA LEU A 13 2.82 30.96 3.11
C LEU A 13 2.20 29.62 3.55
N ARG A 14 1.83 29.53 4.83
CA ARG A 14 1.12 28.37 5.40
C ARG A 14 -0.26 28.80 5.87
N ARG A 15 -1.32 28.26 5.27
CA ARG A 15 -2.71 28.41 5.72
C ARG A 15 -3.26 27.05 6.13
N LEU A 16 -3.99 26.96 7.24
CA LEU A 16 -4.71 25.75 7.60
C LEU A 16 -6.04 25.72 6.86
N LYS A 17 -6.50 24.54 6.42
CA LYS A 17 -7.80 24.39 5.73
C LYS A 17 -8.97 24.91 6.59
N SER A 18 -8.85 24.80 7.92
CA SER A 18 -9.79 25.36 8.90
C SER A 18 -9.96 26.87 8.82
N ASP A 19 -8.91 27.59 8.43
CA ASP A 19 -8.87 29.05 8.45
C ASP A 19 -9.42 29.64 7.15
N VAL A 20 -9.45 28.84 6.08
CA VAL A 20 -9.79 29.28 4.72
C VAL A 20 -11.18 28.80 4.30
N GLU A 21 -11.58 27.59 4.65
CA GLU A 21 -12.81 26.98 4.11
C GLU A 21 -13.64 26.33 5.22
N LYS A 22 -14.52 27.13 5.83
CA LYS A 22 -15.34 26.76 7.00
C LYS A 22 -16.46 25.75 6.68
N LYS A 23 -16.71 25.46 5.39
CA LYS A 23 -17.77 24.54 4.94
C LYS A 23 -17.29 23.09 4.73
N LEU A 24 -15.98 22.84 4.78
CA LEU A 24 -15.43 21.49 4.62
C LEU A 24 -15.72 20.66 5.89
N PRO A 25 -16.32 19.46 5.75
CA PRO A 25 -16.43 18.53 6.86
C PRO A 25 -15.06 18.17 7.43
N PRO A 26 -14.97 17.87 8.74
CA PRO A 26 -13.71 17.45 9.34
C PRO A 26 -13.23 16.13 8.71
N LYS A 27 -11.92 16.05 8.43
CA LYS A 27 -11.29 14.81 7.97
C LYS A 27 -11.32 13.77 9.09
N ILE A 28 -11.96 12.63 8.84
CA ILE A 28 -11.93 11.47 9.74
C ILE A 28 -10.82 10.53 9.29
N GLU A 29 -9.94 10.13 10.21
CA GLU A 29 -8.87 9.15 9.96
C GLU A 29 -9.14 7.89 10.78
N THR A 30 -9.35 6.76 10.10
CA THR A 30 -9.58 5.46 10.74
C THR A 30 -8.49 4.49 10.34
N LYS A 31 -7.85 3.85 11.32
CA LYS A 31 -6.81 2.84 11.09
C LYS A 31 -7.43 1.44 11.19
N LEU A 32 -7.41 0.70 10.08
CA LEU A 32 -7.88 -0.68 10.04
C LEU A 32 -6.70 -1.63 10.21
N TYR A 33 -6.73 -2.41 11.30
CA TYR A 33 -5.75 -3.47 11.53
C TYR A 33 -6.22 -4.74 10.84
N VAL A 34 -5.37 -5.30 9.96
CA VAL A 34 -5.72 -6.42 9.10
C VAL A 34 -4.73 -7.56 9.33
N GLY A 35 -5.25 -8.78 9.49
CA GLY A 35 -4.45 -9.99 9.61
C GLY A 35 -3.86 -10.45 8.28
N LEU A 36 -2.82 -11.29 8.34
CA LEU A 36 -2.26 -11.93 7.14
C LEU A 36 -3.11 -13.13 6.73
N ALA A 37 -3.37 -13.27 5.42
CA ALA A 37 -3.96 -14.47 4.85
C ALA A 37 -3.02 -15.68 4.97
N PRO A 38 -3.52 -16.93 4.84
CA PRO A 38 -2.69 -18.14 4.97
C PRO A 38 -1.47 -18.14 4.05
N LEU A 39 -1.65 -17.79 2.77
CA LEU A 39 -0.55 -17.70 1.80
C LEU A 39 0.45 -16.59 2.20
N GLN A 40 -0.04 -15.42 2.62
CA GLN A 40 0.83 -14.35 3.12
C GLN A 40 1.67 -14.81 4.32
N ARG A 41 1.09 -15.53 5.27
CA ARG A 41 1.82 -16.05 6.43
C ARG A 41 2.93 -17.00 6.00
N GLN A 42 2.67 -17.90 5.05
CA GLN A 42 3.69 -18.82 4.52
C GLN A 42 4.86 -18.06 3.89
N TRP A 43 4.59 -17.07 3.03
CA TRP A 43 5.63 -16.23 2.42
C TRP A 43 6.38 -15.40 3.46
N TYR A 44 5.68 -14.85 4.45
CA TYR A 44 6.27 -14.07 5.52
C TYR A 44 7.27 -14.92 6.32
N THR A 45 6.88 -16.14 6.70
CA THR A 45 7.76 -17.10 7.37
C THR A 45 8.95 -17.49 6.50
N LYS A 46 8.73 -17.76 5.20
CA LYS A 46 9.80 -18.10 4.24
C LYS A 46 10.84 -16.99 4.11
N ILE A 47 10.41 -15.72 4.08
CA ILE A 47 11.31 -14.55 4.02
C ILE A 47 12.15 -14.46 5.29
N LEU A 48 11.56 -14.64 6.47
CA LEU A 48 12.29 -14.58 7.74
C LEU A 48 13.28 -15.73 7.90
N MET A 49 12.91 -16.94 7.48
CA MET A 49 13.78 -18.12 7.59
C MET A 49 15.02 -18.05 6.72
N LYS A 50 14.95 -17.37 5.56
CA LYS A 50 16.07 -17.28 4.62
C LYS A 50 17.30 -16.56 5.18
N ASP A 51 17.08 -15.63 6.10
CA ASP A 51 18.11 -14.72 6.62
C ASP A 51 18.14 -14.71 8.17
N ILE A 52 17.82 -15.85 8.80
CA ILE A 52 17.68 -15.98 10.26
C ILE A 52 18.97 -15.62 11.01
N ASP A 53 20.12 -15.93 10.44
CA ASP A 53 21.43 -15.64 11.03
C ASP A 53 21.64 -14.13 11.15
N ILE A 54 21.26 -13.37 10.12
CA ILE A 54 21.38 -11.90 10.10
C ILE A 54 20.44 -11.27 11.13
N LEU A 55 19.22 -11.80 11.28
CA LEU A 55 18.26 -11.32 12.27
C LEU A 55 18.78 -11.50 13.70
N ASN A 56 19.53 -12.56 13.96
CA ASN A 56 20.03 -12.89 15.30
C ASN A 56 21.41 -12.29 15.63
N SER A 57 22.17 -11.83 14.63
CA SER A 57 23.58 -11.43 14.84
C SER A 57 23.98 -10.06 14.26
N ALA A 58 23.02 -9.23 13.83
CA ALA A 58 23.29 -7.94 13.17
C ALA A 58 24.22 -7.00 13.99
N SER A 59 25.46 -6.83 13.53
CA SER A 59 26.48 -5.96 14.12
C SER A 59 27.41 -5.39 13.02
N GLY A 60 26.86 -4.59 12.10
CA GLY A 60 27.66 -3.95 11.06
C GLY A 60 26.86 -3.14 10.03
N LYS A 61 27.56 -2.33 9.22
CA LYS A 61 26.94 -1.52 8.15
C LYS A 61 26.41 -2.38 6.99
N LEU A 62 27.07 -3.49 6.67
CA LEU A 62 26.63 -4.46 5.66
C LEU A 62 25.31 -5.15 6.07
N ASP A 63 25.17 -5.48 7.36
CA ASP A 63 23.97 -6.09 7.92
C ASP A 63 22.76 -5.16 7.84
N LYS A 64 22.98 -3.83 8.00
CA LYS A 64 21.90 -2.83 7.84
C LYS A 64 21.29 -2.86 6.43
N VAL A 65 22.10 -2.95 5.38
CA VAL A 65 21.59 -3.00 4.00
C VAL A 65 20.78 -4.27 3.77
N ARG A 66 21.25 -5.41 4.28
CA ARG A 66 20.52 -6.69 4.19
C ARG A 66 19.21 -6.66 4.98
N LEU A 67 19.20 -6.11 6.20
CA LEU A 67 17.99 -5.89 6.99
C LEU A 67 16.98 -5.00 6.26
N LEU A 68 17.42 -3.92 5.62
CA LEU A 68 16.54 -3.07 4.80
C LEU A 68 15.92 -3.83 3.63
N ASN A 69 16.67 -4.73 3.00
CA ASN A 69 16.15 -5.60 1.95
C ASN A 69 15.11 -6.59 2.49
N ILE A 70 15.35 -7.20 3.65
CA ILE A 70 14.37 -8.07 4.33
C ILE A 70 13.09 -7.29 4.61
N LEU A 71 13.21 -6.10 5.21
CA LEU A 71 12.07 -5.21 5.47
C LEU A 71 11.31 -4.87 4.18
N MET A 72 12.02 -4.65 3.07
CA MET A 72 11.39 -4.43 1.77
C MET A 72 10.57 -5.65 1.31
N GLN A 73 11.10 -6.88 1.46
CA GLN A 73 10.34 -8.08 1.11
C GLN A 73 9.14 -8.29 2.04
N LEU A 74 9.30 -8.07 3.35
CA LEU A 74 8.19 -8.15 4.30
C LEU A 74 7.09 -7.13 3.98
N ARG A 75 7.47 -5.91 3.54
CA ARG A 75 6.52 -4.90 3.04
C ARG A 75 5.77 -5.37 1.79
N LYS A 76 6.45 -6.00 0.82
CA LYS A 76 5.81 -6.59 -0.36
C LYS A 76 4.80 -7.67 0.03
N CYS A 77 5.21 -8.60 0.89
CA CYS A 77 4.36 -9.68 1.39
C CYS A 77 3.10 -9.16 2.10
N ALA A 78 3.24 -8.12 2.91
CA ALA A 78 2.12 -7.48 3.59
C ALA A 78 1.18 -6.70 2.66
N ASN A 79 1.62 -6.36 1.44
CA ASN A 79 0.77 -5.74 0.41
C ASN A 79 0.01 -6.80 -0.39
N HIS A 80 0.72 -7.72 -1.04
CA HIS A 80 0.10 -8.84 -1.75
C HIS A 80 1.14 -9.94 -2.05
N PRO A 81 0.82 -11.25 -1.90
CA PRO A 81 1.74 -12.34 -2.26
C PRO A 81 2.16 -12.35 -3.73
N TYR A 82 1.26 -12.02 -4.66
CA TYR A 82 1.55 -12.06 -6.10
C TYR A 82 2.54 -10.98 -6.59
N ILE A 83 3.00 -10.10 -5.68
CA ILE A 83 4.17 -9.26 -5.95
C ILE A 83 5.44 -10.12 -6.05
N PHE A 84 5.45 -11.34 -5.51
CA PHE A 84 6.53 -12.30 -5.69
C PHE A 84 6.27 -13.18 -6.90
N ASP A 85 7.30 -13.34 -7.72
CA ASP A 85 7.21 -14.16 -8.92
C ASP A 85 7.05 -15.64 -8.51
N GLY A 86 6.11 -16.34 -9.14
CA GLY A 86 5.74 -17.72 -8.81
C GLY A 86 4.86 -17.91 -7.57
N ALA A 87 4.34 -16.82 -6.97
CA ALA A 87 3.34 -16.92 -5.90
C ALA A 87 1.91 -17.09 -6.43
N GLU A 88 1.66 -16.64 -7.65
CA GLU A 88 0.36 -16.75 -8.32
C GLU A 88 0.17 -18.15 -8.92
N PRO A 89 -1.00 -18.79 -8.73
CA PRO A 89 -1.29 -20.08 -9.34
C PRO A 89 -1.37 -19.95 -10.86
N GLY A 90 -0.66 -20.82 -11.57
CA GLY A 90 -0.66 -20.86 -13.02
C GLY A 90 0.63 -21.45 -13.61
N PRO A 91 0.73 -21.54 -14.95
CA PRO A 91 -0.28 -21.16 -15.94
C PRO A 91 -1.53 -22.08 -15.95
N PRO A 92 -2.72 -21.58 -16.38
CA PRO A 92 -3.01 -20.22 -16.82
C PRO A 92 -3.22 -19.26 -15.65
N TYR A 93 -2.78 -18.01 -15.78
CA TYR A 93 -3.06 -16.95 -14.81
C TYR A 93 -4.48 -16.43 -15.06
N THR A 94 -5.33 -16.46 -14.03
CA THR A 94 -6.71 -16.00 -14.11
C THR A 94 -7.01 -15.00 -13.02
N THR A 95 -7.75 -13.95 -13.33
CA THR A 95 -8.19 -12.97 -12.33
C THR A 95 -9.46 -13.48 -11.66
N ASP A 96 -9.27 -14.30 -10.62
CA ASP A 96 -10.38 -14.92 -9.88
C ASP A 96 -10.37 -14.51 -8.40
N LYS A 97 -11.31 -15.10 -7.65
CA LYS A 97 -11.47 -14.90 -6.20
C LYS A 97 -10.18 -15.12 -5.39
N HIS A 98 -9.25 -15.92 -5.89
CA HIS A 98 -7.95 -16.14 -5.24
C HIS A 98 -7.12 -14.86 -5.12
N LEU A 99 -7.32 -13.86 -5.99
CA LEU A 99 -6.67 -12.54 -5.88
C LEU A 99 -7.03 -11.85 -4.57
N ILE A 100 -8.25 -12.09 -4.08
CA ILE A 100 -8.76 -11.50 -2.85
C ILE A 100 -8.43 -12.40 -1.68
N ASP A 101 -8.81 -13.67 -1.76
CA ASP A 101 -8.73 -14.61 -0.64
C ASP A 101 -7.28 -14.83 -0.15
N ASN A 102 -6.29 -14.65 -1.03
CA ASN A 102 -4.87 -14.78 -0.69
C ASN A 102 -4.25 -13.54 -0.04
N CYS A 103 -4.98 -12.42 0.10
CA CYS A 103 -4.47 -11.22 0.73
C CYS A 103 -5.47 -10.60 1.71
N GLY A 104 -5.08 -10.50 2.99
CA GLY A 104 -5.95 -9.93 4.04
C GLY A 104 -6.42 -8.51 3.72
N LYS A 105 -5.55 -7.67 3.14
CA LYS A 105 -5.94 -6.30 2.74
C LYS A 105 -6.98 -6.31 1.63
N MET A 106 -6.85 -7.20 0.65
CA MET A 106 -7.81 -7.31 -0.44
C MET A 106 -9.18 -7.78 0.05
N ILE A 107 -9.23 -8.72 1.00
CA ILE A 107 -10.50 -9.17 1.62
C ILE A 107 -11.27 -7.99 2.25
N ILE A 108 -10.57 -7.11 2.95
CA ILE A 108 -11.19 -5.95 3.60
C ILE A 108 -11.52 -4.86 2.58
N LEU A 109 -10.62 -4.62 1.63
CA LEU A 109 -10.81 -3.64 0.56
C LEU A 109 -12.05 -3.99 -0.28
N ASP A 110 -12.23 -5.26 -0.62
CA ASP A 110 -13.37 -5.74 -1.38
C ASP A 110 -14.70 -5.40 -0.70
N LYS A 111 -14.83 -5.77 0.58
CA LYS A 111 -16.01 -5.44 1.40
C LYS A 111 -16.24 -3.94 1.52
N LEU A 112 -15.17 -3.15 1.67
CA LEU A 112 -15.25 -1.71 1.83
C LEU A 112 -15.70 -1.04 0.53
N LEU A 113 -15.11 -1.41 -0.61
CA LEU A 113 -15.42 -0.83 -1.91
C LEU A 113 -16.84 -1.17 -2.37
N THR A 114 -17.32 -2.40 -2.15
CA THR A 114 -18.72 -2.76 -2.43
C THR A 114 -19.68 -1.86 -1.66
N LYS A 115 -19.46 -1.69 -0.35
CA LYS A 115 -20.30 -0.83 0.49
C LYS A 115 -20.25 0.64 0.06
N LEU A 116 -19.07 1.15 -0.29
CA LEU A 116 -18.90 2.54 -0.73
C LEU A 116 -19.54 2.79 -2.10
N LYS A 117 -19.50 1.80 -3.01
CA LYS A 117 -20.20 1.88 -4.30
C LYS A 117 -21.71 1.94 -4.13
N GLU A 118 -22.28 1.14 -3.23
CA GLU A 118 -23.72 1.20 -2.88
C GLU A 118 -24.12 2.58 -2.31
N GLN A 119 -23.17 3.29 -1.69
CA GLN A 119 -23.35 4.64 -1.15
C GLN A 119 -23.00 5.76 -2.15
N ASP A 120 -22.73 5.43 -3.41
CA ASP A 120 -22.30 6.36 -4.46
C ASP A 120 -21.09 7.22 -4.05
N SER A 121 -20.16 6.62 -3.30
CA SER A 121 -18.93 7.27 -2.85
C SER A 121 -17.77 7.02 -3.81
N ARG A 122 -16.97 8.07 -4.06
CA ARG A 122 -15.74 7.97 -4.86
C ARG A 122 -14.53 7.71 -3.96
N VAL A 123 -13.69 6.76 -4.35
CA VAL A 123 -12.57 6.28 -3.54
C VAL A 123 -11.25 6.56 -4.25
N LEU A 124 -10.27 7.08 -3.50
CA LEU A 124 -8.91 7.28 -3.98
C LEU A 124 -7.98 6.34 -3.20
N ILE A 125 -7.26 5.48 -3.91
CA ILE A 125 -6.34 4.50 -3.33
C ILE A 125 -4.90 4.91 -3.63
N PHE A 126 -4.07 4.95 -2.59
CA PHE A 126 -2.64 5.23 -2.72
C PHE A 126 -1.82 3.98 -2.42
N SER A 127 -0.82 3.71 -3.26
CA SER A 127 0.19 2.68 -3.02
C SER A 127 1.57 3.23 -3.33
N GLN A 128 2.58 2.80 -2.55
CA GLN A 128 3.99 3.11 -2.81
C GLN A 128 4.61 2.22 -3.89
N MET A 129 3.98 1.08 -4.22
CA MET A 129 4.51 0.11 -5.18
C MET A 129 3.60 0.08 -6.41
N THR A 130 4.16 0.36 -7.60
CA THR A 130 3.41 0.32 -8.87
C THR A 130 2.88 -1.07 -9.18
N ARG A 131 3.66 -2.14 -8.90
CA ARG A 131 3.19 -3.54 -9.01
C ARG A 131 1.92 -3.85 -8.19
N MET A 132 1.68 -3.13 -7.10
CA MET A 132 0.43 -3.28 -6.34
C MET A 132 -0.73 -2.57 -7.03
N LEU A 133 -0.48 -1.50 -7.79
CA LEU A 133 -1.49 -0.84 -8.61
C LEU A 133 -1.91 -1.74 -9.79
N ASP A 134 -0.98 -2.47 -10.40
CA ASP A 134 -1.30 -3.47 -11.44
C ASP A 134 -2.31 -4.52 -10.89
N ILE A 135 -2.06 -5.05 -9.69
CA ILE A 135 -2.96 -6.00 -9.02
C ILE A 135 -4.35 -5.38 -8.72
N LEU A 136 -4.38 -4.11 -8.33
CA LEU A 136 -5.64 -3.40 -8.06
C LEU A 136 -6.42 -3.11 -9.34
N GLU A 137 -5.71 -2.87 -10.44
CA GLU A 137 -6.28 -2.68 -11.78
C GLU A 137 -6.96 -3.97 -12.26
N ASP A 138 -6.28 -5.12 -12.17
CA ASP A 138 -6.88 -6.43 -12.45
C ASP A 138 -8.14 -6.67 -11.60
N TYR A 139 -8.06 -6.36 -10.30
CA TYR A 139 -9.19 -6.45 -9.38
C TYR A 139 -10.37 -5.55 -9.80
N CYS A 140 -10.11 -4.29 -10.19
CA CYS A 140 -11.14 -3.36 -10.64
C CYS A 140 -11.81 -3.85 -11.92
N ILE A 141 -11.03 -4.35 -12.89
CA ILE A 141 -11.54 -4.95 -14.13
C ILE A 141 -12.46 -6.13 -13.79
N TRP A 142 -11.99 -7.05 -12.94
CA TRP A 142 -12.78 -8.22 -12.52
C TRP A 142 -14.08 -7.85 -11.79
N ARG A 143 -14.05 -6.83 -10.92
CA ARG A 143 -15.24 -6.32 -10.20
C ARG A 143 -16.10 -5.37 -11.04
N ASN A 144 -15.73 -5.05 -12.27
CA ASN A 144 -16.36 -4.02 -13.11
C ASN A 144 -16.48 -2.67 -12.37
N PHE A 145 -15.37 -2.20 -11.81
CA PHE A 145 -15.22 -0.85 -11.29
C PHE A 145 -14.54 0.04 -12.33
N GLU A 146 -15.16 1.17 -12.63
CA GLU A 146 -14.51 2.24 -13.38
C GLU A 146 -13.39 2.83 -12.51
N TYR A 147 -12.20 2.98 -13.10
CA TYR A 147 -11.04 3.51 -12.40
C TYR A 147 -10.21 4.38 -13.35
N CYS A 148 -9.45 5.29 -12.76
CA CYS A 148 -8.34 5.98 -13.42
C CYS A 148 -7.07 5.67 -12.64
N ARG A 149 -5.95 5.48 -13.35
CA ARG A 149 -4.64 5.22 -12.76
C ARG A 149 -3.71 6.39 -13.06
N LEU A 150 -3.01 6.84 -12.03
CA LEU A 150 -1.95 7.84 -12.14
C LEU A 150 -0.69 7.31 -11.45
N ASP A 151 0.40 7.18 -12.19
CA ASP A 151 1.71 6.82 -11.68
C ASP A 151 2.82 7.62 -12.37
N GLY A 152 4.08 7.38 -12.00
CA GLY A 152 5.22 8.13 -12.54
C GLY A 152 5.54 7.86 -14.01
N GLN A 153 4.82 6.96 -14.68
CA GLN A 153 4.96 6.67 -16.11
C GLN A 153 3.81 7.25 -16.93
N THR A 154 2.78 7.81 -16.28
CA THR A 154 1.67 8.45 -16.99
C THR A 154 2.17 9.72 -17.68
N THR A 155 2.05 9.77 -19.00
CA THR A 155 2.37 10.96 -19.80
C THR A 155 1.45 12.12 -19.40
N HIS A 156 1.98 13.34 -19.34
CA HIS A 156 1.25 14.55 -18.91
C HIS A 156 0.17 15.05 -19.88
N GLU A 157 -0.26 14.22 -20.83
CA GLU A 157 -1.28 14.55 -21.82
C GLU A 157 -2.50 13.63 -21.61
N ASP A 158 -3.36 14.06 -20.68
CA ASP A 158 -4.84 14.02 -20.69
C ASP A 158 -5.40 14.26 -19.26
#